data_AF-A0A932XDI3-F1
#
_entry.id   AF-A0A932XDI3-F1
#
_cell.length_a   1.000
_cell.length_b   1.000
_cell.length_c   1.000
_cell.angle_alpha   90.00
_cell.angle_beta   90.00
_cell.angle_gamma   90.00
#
_symmetry.space_group_name_H-M   'P 1'
#
loop_
_entity.id
_entity.type
_entity.pdbx_description
1 polymer ?
#
loop_
_entity_poly.entity_id
_entity_poly.type
_entity_poly.pdbx_seq_one_letter_code
_entity_poly.pdbx_strand_id
1 'polypeptide(L)'
;MSPRAAWRLETLGFSAVYDYEAGKVDWFGAGLPREGKRSAGPYALDVTVTDVPTCRLTDRVGDVRPRVRAAGWRICPVVNDEQIVLGLLREKELDSDPEAVVELVMRPGPSTFRPNLPVGELIEYLGKFEMAEAVITSSDGKLIGLLRCVDAERSARGAKATTA
;
A
#
# COMPACT_ATOMS: atom_id res chain seq x y z
N MET A 1 -20.48 -2.04 3.17
CA MET A 1 -20.36 -1.69 1.73
C MET A 1 -19.08 -0.86 1.63
N SER A 2 -18.23 -0.97 0.61
CA SER A 2 -17.02 -0.12 0.62
C SER A 2 -17.41 1.35 0.42
N PRO A 3 -16.72 2.32 1.06
CA PRO A 3 -17.01 3.74 0.88
C PRO A 3 -17.03 4.14 -0.61
N ARG A 4 -16.12 3.55 -1.40
CA ARG A 4 -16.04 3.75 -2.85
C ARG A 4 -17.30 3.28 -3.61
N ALA A 5 -17.92 2.17 -3.19
CA ALA A 5 -19.16 1.68 -3.78
C ALA A 5 -20.37 2.52 -3.34
N ALA A 6 -20.39 2.98 -2.09
CA ALA A 6 -21.42 3.87 -1.58
C ALA A 6 -21.44 5.21 -2.35
N TRP A 7 -20.26 5.84 -2.50
CA TRP A 7 -20.09 7.04 -3.34
C TRP A 7 -20.55 6.82 -4.78
N ARG A 8 -20.28 5.64 -5.35
CA ARG A 8 -20.74 5.32 -6.71
C ARG A 8 -22.26 5.19 -6.79
N LEU A 9 -22.93 4.64 -5.79
CA LEU A 9 -24.39 4.49 -5.76
C LEU A 9 -25.09 5.84 -5.55
N GLU A 10 -24.52 6.75 -4.77
CA GLU A 10 -25.04 8.12 -4.67
C GLU A 10 -25.03 8.83 -6.03
N THR A 11 -23.96 8.66 -6.83
CA THR A 11 -23.91 9.23 -8.19
C THR A 11 -24.95 8.63 -9.15
N LEU A 12 -25.61 7.52 -8.77
CA LEU A 12 -26.64 6.85 -9.55
C LEU A 12 -28.07 7.16 -9.05
N GLY A 13 -28.22 8.08 -8.08
CA GLY A 13 -29.52 8.57 -7.62
C GLY A 13 -30.16 7.76 -6.47
N PHE A 14 -29.40 6.87 -5.84
CA PHE A 14 -29.87 6.20 -4.62
C PHE A 14 -29.79 7.17 -3.43
N SER A 15 -30.93 7.41 -2.76
CA SER A 15 -31.07 8.42 -1.70
C SER A 15 -30.90 7.89 -0.27
N ALA A 16 -30.85 6.57 -0.09
CA ALA A 16 -30.68 5.91 1.20
C ALA A 16 -29.54 4.89 1.11
N VAL A 17 -28.32 5.39 0.90
CA VAL A 17 -27.08 4.61 0.91
C VAL A 17 -26.51 4.69 2.31
N TYR A 18 -26.46 3.56 3.02
CA TYR A 18 -25.89 3.48 4.37
C TYR A 18 -24.49 2.89 4.28
N ASP A 19 -23.52 3.60 4.85
CA ASP A 19 -22.22 2.99 5.17
C ASP A 19 -22.36 2.13 6.44
N TYR A 20 -21.64 1.01 6.46
CA TYR A 20 -21.60 0.17 7.65
C TYR A 20 -20.56 0.78 8.60
N GLU A 21 -20.97 1.12 9.82
CA GLU A 21 -20.07 1.70 10.83
C GLU A 21 -18.90 0.73 11.11
N ALA A 22 -17.68 1.28 11.19
CA ALA A 22 -16.42 0.52 11.15
C ALA A 22 -16.43 -0.72 12.05
N GLY A 23 -16.34 -1.90 11.44
CA GLY A 23 -16.33 -3.18 12.14
C GLY A 23 -14.92 -3.61 12.57
N LYS A 24 -14.82 -4.79 13.20
CA LYS A 24 -13.51 -5.40 13.57
C LYS A 24 -12.59 -5.62 12.36
N VAL A 25 -13.18 -5.88 11.18
CA VAL A 25 -12.43 -6.01 9.93
C VAL A 25 -11.87 -4.65 9.48
N ASP A 26 -12.63 -3.56 9.65
CA ASP A 26 -12.16 -2.21 9.35
C ASP A 26 -11.09 -1.75 10.35
N TRP A 27 -11.22 -2.12 11.64
CA TRP A 27 -10.17 -1.93 12.64
C TRP A 27 -8.85 -2.59 12.22
N PHE A 28 -8.93 -3.83 11.71
CA PHE A 28 -7.78 -4.56 11.19
C PHE A 28 -7.26 -3.95 9.89
N GLY A 29 -8.15 -3.55 8.99
CA GLY A 29 -7.84 -2.90 7.72
C GLY A 29 -7.27 -1.48 7.87
N ALA A 30 -7.52 -0.81 8.99
CA ALA A 30 -6.91 0.46 9.35
C ALA A 30 -5.51 0.30 9.97
N GLY A 31 -5.05 -0.93 10.20
CA GLY A 31 -3.76 -1.20 10.81
C GLY A 31 -3.67 -0.77 12.28
N LEU A 32 -4.79 -0.80 13.01
CA LEU A 32 -4.80 -0.44 14.43
C LEU A 32 -4.29 -1.59 15.32
N PRO A 33 -3.82 -1.33 16.56
CA PRO A 33 -3.32 -2.35 17.48
C PRO A 33 -4.33 -3.46 17.80
N ARG A 34 -3.84 -4.68 18.08
CA ARG A 34 -4.66 -5.89 18.31
C ARG A 34 -4.08 -6.82 19.37
N GLU A 35 -4.95 -7.52 20.08
CA GLU A 35 -4.62 -8.62 21.01
C GLU A 35 -5.43 -9.89 20.66
N GLY A 36 -4.84 -11.09 20.82
CA GLY A 36 -5.54 -12.38 20.73
C GLY A 36 -4.74 -13.55 20.12
N LYS A 37 -5.11 -14.79 20.46
CA LYS A 37 -4.42 -16.07 20.11
C LYS A 37 -4.51 -16.53 18.65
N ARG A 38 -5.16 -15.77 17.75
CA ARG A 38 -5.20 -16.05 16.30
C ARG A 38 -4.03 -15.36 15.58
N SER A 39 -2.85 -15.37 16.22
CA SER A 39 -1.65 -14.59 15.88
C SER A 39 -0.52 -15.44 15.29
N ALA A 40 -0.84 -16.53 14.57
CA ALA A 40 0.13 -17.56 14.19
C ALA A 40 1.24 -17.09 13.22
N GLY A 41 1.26 -15.81 12.84
CA GLY A 41 2.34 -15.19 12.09
C GLY A 41 2.19 -13.67 12.01
N PRO A 42 3.24 -12.96 11.59
CA PRO A 42 3.18 -11.52 11.38
C PRO A 42 2.22 -11.17 10.25
N TYR A 43 1.63 -9.99 10.33
CA TYR A 43 0.84 -9.37 9.29
C TYR A 43 1.66 -8.32 8.52
N ALA A 44 1.19 -7.92 7.34
CA ALA A 44 1.90 -6.96 6.49
C ALA A 44 2.25 -5.68 7.25
N LEU A 45 1.36 -5.18 8.11
CA LEU A 45 1.60 -4.00 8.93
C LEU A 45 2.86 -4.12 9.80
N ASP A 46 3.12 -5.29 10.38
CA ASP A 46 4.21 -5.50 11.34
C ASP A 46 5.60 -5.35 10.70
N VAL A 47 5.66 -5.37 9.37
CA VAL A 47 6.89 -5.26 8.57
C VAL A 47 6.84 -4.10 7.56
N THR A 48 5.81 -3.25 7.65
CA THR A 48 5.65 -2.08 6.77
C THR A 48 6.52 -0.93 7.28
N VAL A 49 7.22 -0.27 6.36
CA VAL A 49 7.89 1.02 6.62
C VAL A 49 6.91 2.13 6.27
N THR A 50 6.58 2.97 7.25
CA THR A 50 5.57 4.03 7.10
C THR A 50 6.16 5.35 6.60
N ASP A 51 7.41 5.66 6.98
CA ASP A 51 8.14 6.83 6.49
C ASP A 51 8.78 6.54 5.13
N VAL A 52 8.00 6.76 4.07
CA VAL A 52 8.35 6.40 2.70
C VAL A 52 8.20 7.59 1.75
N PRO A 53 9.02 7.70 0.69
CA PRO A 53 8.89 8.78 -0.27
C PRO A 53 7.57 8.67 -1.04
N THR A 54 6.81 9.75 -1.06
CA THR A 54 5.63 9.94 -1.91
C THR A 54 5.83 11.09 -2.88
N CYS A 55 5.01 11.11 -3.93
CA CYS A 55 4.91 12.23 -4.88
C CYS A 55 3.45 12.56 -5.21
N ARG A 56 3.24 13.73 -5.79
CA ARG A 56 1.94 14.23 -6.26
C ARG A 56 1.85 14.15 -7.78
N LEU A 57 0.63 14.21 -8.30
CA LEU A 57 0.36 14.23 -9.75
C LEU A 57 1.12 15.35 -10.48
N THR A 58 1.26 16.50 -9.83
CA THR A 58 1.89 17.71 -10.38
C THR A 58 3.41 17.75 -10.23
N ASP A 59 4.02 16.78 -9.53
CA ASP A 59 5.47 16.73 -9.37
C ASP A 59 6.14 16.38 -10.70
N ARG A 60 7.41 16.75 -10.85
CA ARG A 60 8.27 16.31 -11.96
C ARG A 60 9.05 15.06 -11.58
N VAL A 61 9.24 14.16 -12.54
CA VAL A 61 10.00 12.91 -12.33
C VAL A 61 11.42 13.18 -11.85
N GLY A 62 12.07 14.22 -12.37
CA GLY A 62 13.43 14.62 -12.01
C GLY A 62 13.59 15.01 -10.53
N ASP A 63 12.54 15.54 -9.90
CA ASP A 63 12.56 15.92 -8.48
C ASP A 63 12.21 14.74 -7.56
N VAL A 64 11.45 13.78 -8.07
CA VAL A 64 11.02 12.58 -7.33
C VAL A 64 12.14 11.54 -7.29
N ARG A 65 12.78 11.27 -8.44
CA ARG A 65 13.78 10.19 -8.59
C ARG A 65 14.91 10.23 -7.56
N PRO A 66 15.57 11.37 -7.27
CA PRO A 66 16.67 11.41 -6.31
C PRO A 66 16.22 11.05 -4.89
N ARG A 67 15.04 11.54 -4.46
CA ARG A 67 14.48 11.27 -3.13
C ARG A 67 14.19 9.78 -2.94
N VAL A 68 13.59 9.16 -3.95
CA VAL A 68 13.23 7.74 -3.95
C VAL A 68 14.48 6.86 -3.89
N ARG A 69 15.48 7.16 -4.71
CA ARG A 69 16.76 6.44 -4.73
C ARG A 69 17.56 6.64 -3.45
N ALA A 70 17.60 7.86 -2.89
CA ALA A 70 18.27 8.15 -1.63
C ALA A 70 17.65 7.38 -0.44
N ALA A 71 16.33 7.18 -0.47
CA ALA A 71 15.62 6.36 0.50
C ALA A 71 15.72 4.84 0.24
N GLY A 72 16.41 4.42 -0.82
CA GLY A 72 16.63 3.01 -1.16
C GLY A 72 15.35 2.28 -1.61
N TRP A 73 14.42 3.00 -2.25
CA TRP A 73 13.21 2.44 -2.84
C TRP A 73 13.30 2.43 -4.37
N ARG A 74 12.56 1.52 -5.01
CA ARG A 74 12.43 1.46 -6.47
C ARG A 74 11.03 1.82 -6.97
N ILE A 75 10.10 1.99 -6.05
CA ILE A 75 8.75 2.50 -6.33
C ILE A 75 8.46 3.75 -5.52
N CYS A 76 7.56 4.60 -6.04
CA CYS A 76 7.07 5.76 -5.34
C CYS A 76 5.55 5.87 -5.52
N PRO A 77 4.76 5.70 -4.43
CA PRO A 77 3.32 5.95 -4.46
C PRO A 77 3.02 7.40 -4.86
N VAL A 78 2.09 7.55 -5.79
CA VAL A 78 1.51 8.85 -6.16
C VAL A 78 0.26 9.04 -5.33
N VAL A 79 0.21 10.10 -4.52
CA VAL A 79 -0.89 10.34 -3.56
C VAL A 79 -1.54 11.72 -3.74
N ASN A 80 -2.76 11.88 -3.25
CA ASN A 80 -3.41 13.19 -3.11
C ASN A 80 -3.11 13.84 -1.74
N ASP A 81 -3.79 14.95 -1.42
CA ASP A 81 -3.66 15.65 -0.14
C ASP A 81 -4.08 14.81 1.07
N GLU A 82 -4.98 13.86 0.88
CA GLU A 82 -5.49 12.96 1.93
C GLU A 82 -4.68 11.67 2.07
N GLN A 83 -3.54 11.54 1.36
CA GLN A 83 -2.71 10.32 1.28
C GLN A 83 -3.38 9.13 0.58
N ILE A 84 -4.43 9.36 -0.21
CA ILE A 84 -5.04 8.32 -1.04
C ILE A 84 -4.13 8.01 -2.22
N VAL A 85 -3.83 6.72 -2.45
CA VAL A 85 -2.98 6.27 -3.56
C VAL A 85 -3.75 6.38 -4.88
N LEU A 86 -3.25 7.22 -5.78
CA LEU A 86 -3.79 7.42 -7.13
C LEU A 86 -3.04 6.59 -8.18
N GLY A 87 -1.74 6.39 -7.97
CA GLY A 87 -0.86 5.74 -8.92
C GLY A 87 0.46 5.29 -8.31
N LEU A 88 1.35 4.79 -9.16
CA LEU A 88 2.67 4.32 -8.78
C LEU A 88 3.70 4.61 -9.87
N LEU A 89 4.82 5.21 -9.49
CA LEU A 89 6.03 5.20 -10.30
C LEU A 89 6.83 3.96 -9.94
N ARG A 90 7.18 3.11 -10.92
CA ARG A 90 8.19 2.06 -10.74
C ARG A 90 9.50 2.52 -11.37
N GLU A 91 10.54 1.71 -11.26
CA GLU A 91 11.86 1.98 -11.81
C GLU A 91 11.84 2.52 -13.25
N LYS A 92 11.03 1.93 -14.13
CA LYS A 92 10.86 2.39 -15.51
C LYS A 92 10.31 3.82 -15.60
N GLU A 93 9.27 4.14 -14.83
CA GLU A 93 8.67 5.48 -14.84
C GLU A 93 9.56 6.49 -14.11
N LEU A 94 10.25 6.07 -13.05
CA LEU A 94 11.24 6.90 -12.37
C LEU A 94 12.36 7.27 -13.32
N ASP A 95 12.76 6.40 -14.23
CA ASP A 95 13.85 6.59 -15.20
C ASP A 95 13.43 7.29 -16.51
N SER A 96 12.16 7.73 -16.62
CA SER A 96 11.66 8.43 -17.80
C SER A 96 12.26 9.84 -17.96
N ASP A 97 11.69 10.65 -18.87
CA ASP A 97 12.04 12.06 -19.01
C ASP A 97 11.94 12.79 -17.64
N PRO A 98 13.03 13.41 -17.14
CA PRO A 98 13.01 14.13 -15.87
C PRO A 98 12.05 15.32 -15.87
N GLU A 99 11.76 15.91 -17.03
CA GLU A 99 10.86 17.05 -17.16
C GLU A 99 9.37 16.64 -17.17
N ALA A 100 9.08 15.35 -17.38
CA ALA A 100 7.71 14.85 -17.43
C ALA A 100 6.99 15.02 -16.09
N VAL A 101 5.71 15.36 -16.18
CA VAL A 101 4.79 15.42 -15.04
C VAL A 101 4.39 14.01 -14.64
N VAL A 102 4.42 13.72 -13.33
CA VAL A 102 4.11 12.40 -12.77
C VAL A 102 2.78 11.84 -13.27
N GLU A 103 1.73 12.67 -13.35
CA GLU A 103 0.40 12.26 -13.84
C GLU A 103 0.44 11.57 -15.22
N LEU A 104 1.31 12.02 -16.12
CA LEU A 104 1.36 11.53 -17.51
C LEU A 104 2.12 10.21 -17.64
N VAL A 105 3.01 9.90 -16.70
CA VAL A 105 3.89 8.74 -16.77
C VAL A 105 3.56 7.66 -15.75
N MET A 106 2.86 8.01 -14.66
CA MET A 106 2.54 7.06 -13.60
C MET A 106 1.69 5.89 -14.09
N ARG A 107 1.80 4.76 -13.40
CA ARG A 107 0.86 3.65 -13.59
C ARG A 107 -0.37 3.87 -12.71
N PRO A 108 -1.57 4.06 -13.29
CA PRO A 108 -2.79 4.21 -12.49
C PRO A 108 -3.21 2.87 -11.89
N GLY A 109 -3.89 2.92 -10.74
CA GLY A 109 -4.50 1.74 -10.10
C GLY A 109 -3.49 0.63 -9.75
N PRO A 110 -2.44 0.92 -8.95
CA PRO A 110 -1.49 -0.11 -8.55
C PRO A 110 -2.15 -1.18 -7.68
N SER A 111 -1.63 -2.40 -7.75
CA SER A 111 -1.94 -3.42 -6.74
C SER A 111 -1.49 -2.91 -5.37
N THR A 112 -2.42 -2.91 -4.42
CA THR A 112 -2.15 -2.58 -3.02
C THR A 112 -2.61 -3.72 -2.12
N PHE A 113 -1.99 -3.84 -0.96
CA PHE A 113 -2.27 -4.91 0.00
C PHE A 113 -2.76 -4.30 1.30
N ARG A 114 -3.64 -5.03 1.98
CA ARG A 114 -4.19 -4.60 3.27
C ARG A 114 -3.18 -4.86 4.39
N PRO A 115 -3.14 -4.00 5.43
CA PRO A 115 -2.22 -4.17 6.56
C PRO A 115 -2.46 -5.47 7.33
N ASN A 116 -3.68 -6.00 7.31
CA ASN A 116 -4.07 -7.25 7.98
C ASN A 116 -3.90 -8.51 7.11
N LEU A 117 -3.24 -8.42 5.95
CA LEU A 117 -2.88 -9.61 5.17
C LEU A 117 -1.74 -10.36 5.88
N PRO A 118 -1.85 -11.69 6.10
CA PRO A 118 -0.74 -12.46 6.66
C PRO A 118 0.51 -12.38 5.78
N VAL A 119 1.68 -12.24 6.41
CA VAL A 119 2.95 -12.08 5.68
C VAL A 119 3.23 -13.27 4.75
N GLY A 120 2.87 -14.51 5.14
CA GLY A 120 3.05 -15.69 4.29
C GLY A 120 2.30 -15.58 2.96
N GLU A 121 1.03 -15.19 3.01
CA GLU A 121 0.20 -14.97 1.80
C GLU A 121 0.76 -13.84 0.93
N LEU A 122 1.27 -12.77 1.57
CA LEU A 122 1.90 -11.69 0.85
C LEU A 122 3.18 -12.13 0.13
N ILE A 123 4.06 -12.90 0.80
CA ILE A 123 5.29 -13.43 0.19
C ILE A 123 4.97 -14.31 -1.02
N GLU A 124 3.98 -15.20 -0.91
CA GLU A 124 3.56 -16.06 -2.02
C GLU A 124 3.07 -15.25 -3.22
N TYR A 125 2.26 -14.22 -2.98
CA TYR A 125 1.80 -13.33 -4.03
C TYR A 125 2.97 -12.57 -4.68
N LEU A 126 3.84 -11.96 -3.86
CA LEU A 126 4.98 -11.19 -4.34
C LEU A 126 5.95 -12.06 -5.16
N GLY A 127 6.24 -13.28 -4.70
CA GLY A 127 7.07 -14.25 -5.41
C GLY A 127 6.45 -14.66 -6.74
N LYS A 128 5.14 -14.94 -6.78
CA LYS A 128 4.43 -15.33 -8.01
C LYS A 128 4.49 -14.26 -9.11
N PHE A 129 4.50 -12.98 -8.72
CA PHE A 129 4.51 -11.86 -9.66
C PHE A 129 5.89 -11.15 -9.72
N GLU A 130 6.93 -11.76 -9.15
CA GLU A 130 8.31 -11.24 -9.11
C GLU A 130 8.40 -9.80 -8.60
N MET A 131 7.56 -9.47 -7.62
CA MET A 131 7.48 -8.14 -7.02
C MET A 131 8.37 -8.07 -5.78
N ALA A 132 9.33 -7.15 -5.79
CA ALA A 132 10.22 -6.95 -4.64
C ALA A 132 9.66 -6.02 -3.57
N GLU A 133 8.71 -5.15 -3.94
CA GLU A 133 8.14 -4.11 -3.10
C GLU A 133 6.61 -4.11 -3.24
N ALA A 134 5.91 -3.85 -2.12
CA ALA A 134 4.46 -3.78 -2.03
C ALA A 134 4.02 -2.43 -1.45
N VAL A 135 2.87 -1.93 -1.94
CA VAL A 135 2.18 -0.77 -1.40
C VAL A 135 1.11 -1.23 -0.42
N ILE A 136 1.17 -0.75 0.82
CA ILE A 136 0.23 -1.13 1.88
C ILE A 136 -0.75 0.02 2.08
N THR A 137 -2.05 -0.29 1.99
CA THR A 137 -3.13 0.70 2.12
C THR A 137 -4.24 0.22 3.03
N SER A 138 -4.90 1.16 3.68
CA SER A 138 -6.16 0.92 4.41
C SER A 138 -7.34 0.66 3.47
N SER A 139 -8.47 0.23 4.02
CA SER A 139 -9.67 -0.17 3.26
C SER A 139 -10.19 0.90 2.28
N ASP A 140 -10.02 2.18 2.62
CA ASP A 140 -10.36 3.37 1.85
C ASP A 140 -9.29 3.78 0.80
N GLY A 141 -8.12 3.15 0.81
CA GLY A 141 -7.03 3.41 -0.15
C GLY A 141 -5.99 4.41 0.34
N LYS A 142 -6.04 4.83 1.61
CA LYS A 142 -4.99 5.65 2.20
C LYS A 142 -3.69 4.88 2.33
N LEU A 143 -2.58 5.52 1.98
CA LEU A 143 -1.24 4.96 2.12
C LEU A 143 -0.90 4.76 3.60
N ILE A 144 -0.51 3.53 3.94
CA ILE A 144 0.09 3.20 5.24
C ILE A 144 1.61 3.18 5.11
N GLY A 145 2.13 2.63 4.00
CA GLY A 145 3.56 2.58 3.74
C GLY A 145 3.94 1.60 2.64
N LEU A 146 5.24 1.30 2.59
CA LEU A 146 5.82 0.31 1.68
C LEU A 146 6.42 -0.86 2.43
N LEU A 147 6.45 -2.00 1.77
CA LEU A 147 6.98 -3.25 2.30
C LEU A 147 7.96 -3.85 1.30
N ARG A 148 9.09 -4.38 1.79
CA ARG A 148 10.03 -5.15 0.98
C ARG A 148 9.79 -6.65 1.19
N CYS A 149 9.78 -7.41 0.10
CA CYS A 149 9.62 -8.86 0.16
C CYS A 149 10.68 -9.52 1.07
N VAL A 150 11.93 -9.05 0.98
CA VAL A 150 13.04 -9.54 1.82
C VAL A 150 12.83 -9.33 3.32
N ASP A 151 12.16 -8.24 3.71
CA ASP A 151 11.87 -7.93 5.11
C ASP A 151 10.70 -8.79 5.62
N ALA A 152 9.69 -8.99 4.77
CA ALA A 152 8.61 -9.94 5.02
C ALA A 152 9.13 -11.37 5.21
N GLU A 153 9.99 -11.87 4.31
CA GLU A 153 10.60 -13.20 4.43
C GLU A 153 11.42 -13.36 5.71
N ARG A 154 12.19 -12.33 6.08
CA ARG A 154 12.98 -12.32 7.31
C ARG A 154 12.07 -12.42 8.54
N SER A 155 10.97 -11.66 8.56
CA SER A 155 9.98 -11.70 9.64
C SER A 155 9.29 -13.06 9.73
N ALA A 156 8.89 -13.65 8.61
CA ALA A 156 8.28 -14.98 8.57
C ALA A 156 9.23 -16.09 9.08
N ARG A 157 10.54 -16.00 8.78
CA ARG A 157 11.55 -16.91 9.33
C ARG A 157 11.73 -16.72 10.84
N GLY A 158 11.78 -15.48 11.32
CA GLY A 158 11.89 -15.16 12.76
C GLY A 158 10.72 -15.71 13.57
N ALA A 159 9.48 -15.56 13.09
CA ALA A 159 8.29 -16.07 13.76
C ALA A 159 8.27 -17.62 13.87
N LYS A 160 8.78 -18.32 12.85
CA LYS A 160 8.93 -19.79 12.89
C LYS A 160 9.96 -20.25 13.93
N ALA A 161 11.03 -19.49 14.15
CA ALA A 161 12.08 -19.83 15.11
C ALA A 161 11.64 -19.64 16.58
N THR A 162 10.71 -18.72 16.86
CA THR A 162 10.20 -18.47 18.23
C THR A 162 9.13 -19.49 18.68
N THR A 163 8.60 -20.29 17.76
CA THR A 163 7.50 -21.24 18.04
C THR A 163 7.99 -22.70 18.14
N ALA A 164 9.30 -22.94 17.97
CA ALA A 164 9.95 -24.25 18.08
C ALA A 164 10.73 -24.35 19.41
#